data_AF-X0SYN6-F1
#
_entry.id   AF-X0SYN6-F1
#
_cell.length_a   1.000
_cell.length_b   1.000
_cell.length_c   1.000
_cell.angle_alpha   90.00
_cell.angle_beta   90.00
_cell.angle_gamma   90.00
#
_symmetry.space_group_name_H-M   'P 1'
#
loop_
_entity.id
_entity.type
_entity.pdbx_description
1 polymer ?
#
loop_
_entity_poly.entity_id
_entity_poly.type
_entity_poly.pdbx_seq_one_letter_code
_entity_poly.pdbx_strand_id
1 'polypeptide(L)'
;QVLQIANYLKSHGAGLFAIIATRKGVDGGAELTIREQWIVNNKMIIVLDDTDLENMLLSASSGGDPNKVIGQAIEDFRLSI
;
A
#
# COMPACT_ATOMS: atom_id res chain seq x y z
N GLN A 1 5.96 4.54 -12.10
CA GLN A 1 6.78 3.38 -11.68
C GLN A 1 5.96 2.26 -11.01
N VAL A 2 4.73 2.49 -10.53
CA VAL A 2 3.84 1.44 -9.98
C VAL A 2 3.49 0.34 -10.99
N LEU A 3 3.22 0.69 -12.25
CA LEU A 3 2.88 -0.29 -13.30
C LEU A 3 3.98 -1.34 -13.53
N GLN A 4 5.26 -0.94 -13.44
CA GLN A 4 6.38 -1.86 -13.61
C GLN A 4 6.47 -2.84 -12.44
N ILE A 5 6.29 -2.36 -11.21
CA ILE A 5 6.24 -3.22 -10.00
C ILE A 5 5.02 -4.13 -10.06
N ALA A 6 3.87 -3.62 -10.52
CA ALA A 6 2.65 -4.39 -10.65
C ALA A 6 2.80 -5.57 -11.61
N ASN A 7 3.58 -5.42 -12.69
CA ASN A 7 3.85 -6.49 -13.66
C ASN A 7 4.72 -7.64 -13.11
N TYR A 8 5.45 -7.45 -12.00
CA TYR A 8 6.18 -8.54 -11.32
C TYR A 8 5.27 -9.45 -10.50
N LEU A 9 4.02 -9.05 -10.28
CA LEU A 9 3.04 -9.74 -9.45
C LEU A 9 1.99 -10.37 -10.39
N LYS A 10 2.25 -11.61 -10.79
CA LYS A 10 1.42 -12.37 -11.74
C LYS A 10 0.09 -12.80 -11.11
N SER A 11 -0.94 -12.99 -11.94
CA SER A 11 -2.27 -13.50 -11.54
C SER A 11 -2.27 -14.93 -10.97
N HIS A 12 -1.22 -15.72 -11.29
CA HIS A 12 -0.96 -17.01 -10.67
C HIS A 12 0.32 -16.92 -9.82
N GLY A 13 0.17 -16.96 -8.49
CA GLY A 13 1.25 -16.78 -7.53
C GLY A 13 0.80 -16.01 -6.28
N ALA A 14 1.72 -15.74 -5.35
CA ALA A 14 1.44 -15.22 -4.00
C ALA A 14 1.02 -13.72 -3.92
N GLY A 15 0.47 -13.10 -4.97
CA GLY A 15 0.49 -11.64 -5.09
C GLY A 15 -0.84 -10.88 -5.19
N LEU A 16 -1.90 -11.26 -4.49
CA LEU A 16 -3.14 -10.45 -4.40
C LEU A 16 -2.97 -9.18 -3.54
N PHE A 17 -1.79 -9.02 -2.93
CA PHE A 17 -1.46 -7.95 -2.01
C PHE A 17 -0.03 -7.47 -2.24
N ALA A 18 0.19 -6.16 -2.19
CA ALA A 18 1.51 -5.56 -2.23
C ALA A 18 1.58 -4.31 -1.34
N ILE A 19 2.75 -4.07 -0.78
CA ILE A 19 3.10 -2.82 -0.10
C ILE A 19 4.23 -2.17 -0.88
N ILE A 20 4.08 -0.89 -1.19
CA ILE A 20 5.12 -0.06 -1.80
C ILE A 20 5.53 0.99 -0.76
N ALA A 21 6.78 0.90 -0.28
CA ALA A 21 7.35 1.94 0.56
C ALA A 21 7.99 3.03 -0.32
N THR A 22 7.65 4.29 -0.04
CA THR A 22 8.15 5.45 -0.80
C THR A 22 8.54 6.56 0.17
N ARG A 23 9.30 7.56 -0.31
CA ARG A 23 9.68 8.70 0.53
C ARG A 23 8.58 9.77 0.66
N LYS A 24 7.68 9.85 -0.32
CA LYS A 24 6.73 10.98 -0.48
C LYS A 24 5.29 10.53 -0.78
N GLY A 25 5.02 9.24 -0.75
CA GLY A 25 3.74 8.68 -1.19
C GLY A 25 3.63 8.57 -2.71
N VAL A 26 2.39 8.68 -3.19
CA VAL A 26 2.01 8.54 -4.59
C VAL A 26 1.51 9.86 -5.17
N ASP A 27 1.57 9.97 -6.50
CA ASP A 27 0.85 11.01 -7.23
C ASP A 27 -0.53 10.50 -7.69
N GLY A 28 -1.40 11.40 -8.17
CA GLY A 28 -2.75 11.03 -8.59
C GLY A 28 -2.80 10.01 -9.73
N GLY A 29 -1.76 9.95 -10.58
CA GLY A 29 -1.66 8.93 -11.62
C GLY A 29 -1.38 7.54 -11.05
N ALA A 30 -0.51 7.45 -10.05
CA ALA A 30 -0.26 6.23 -9.30
C ALA A 30 -1.50 5.78 -8.50
N GLU A 31 -2.22 6.70 -7.87
CA GLU A 31 -3.50 6.39 -7.19
C GLU A 31 -4.51 5.76 -8.16
N LEU A 32 -4.71 6.37 -9.33
CA LEU A 32 -5.60 5.82 -10.37
C LEU A 32 -5.16 4.41 -10.79
N THR A 33 -3.86 4.24 -11.05
CA THR A 33 -3.30 2.94 -11.46
C THR A 33 -3.53 1.87 -10.39
N ILE A 34 -3.39 2.22 -9.11
CA ILE A 34 -3.62 1.31 -7.98
C ILE A 34 -5.09 0.84 -7.96
N ARG A 35 -6.04 1.75 -8.17
CA ARG A 35 -7.47 1.39 -8.24
C ARG A 35 -7.78 0.49 -9.43
N GLU A 36 -7.20 0.76 -10.59
CA GLU A 36 -7.35 -0.10 -11.77
C GLU A 36 -6.81 -1.52 -11.53
N GLN A 37 -5.67 -1.66 -10.84
CA GLN A 37 -5.12 -2.97 -10.48
C GLN A 37 -6.07 -3.75 -9.57
N TRP A 38 -6.75 -3.07 -8.65
CA TRP A 38 -7.77 -3.69 -7.83
C TRP A 38 -8.98 -4.14 -8.65
N ILE A 39 -9.55 -3.25 -9.46
CA ILE A 39 -10.75 -3.53 -10.26
C ILE A 39 -10.52 -4.68 -11.26
N VAL A 40 -9.38 -4.69 -11.94
CA VAL A 40 -9.11 -5.66 -13.01
C VAL A 40 -8.57 -6.98 -12.47
N ASN A 41 -7.71 -6.92 -11.45
CA ASN A 41 -6.92 -8.08 -11.02
C ASN A 41 -7.20 -8.51 -9.57
N ASN A 42 -8.14 -7.88 -8.86
CA ASN A 42 -8.39 -8.08 -7.42
C ASN A 42 -7.13 -7.95 -6.57
N LYS A 43 -6.27 -7.02 -6.96
CA LYS A 43 -4.94 -6.86 -6.38
C LYS A 43 -4.87 -5.59 -5.54
N MET A 44 -4.74 -5.76 -4.24
CA MET A 44 -4.63 -4.66 -3.29
C MET A 44 -3.19 -4.17 -3.26
N ILE A 45 -2.99 -2.88 -3.50
CA ILE A 45 -1.67 -2.24 -3.40
C ILE A 45 -1.81 -1.11 -2.39
N ILE A 46 -1.04 -1.19 -1.32
CA ILE A 46 -0.93 -0.14 -0.30
C ILE A 46 0.38 0.58 -0.52
N VAL A 47 0.38 1.90 -0.33
CA VAL A 47 1.59 2.71 -0.37
C VAL A 47 1.80 3.32 1.01
N LEU A 48 3.00 3.15 1.53
CA LEU A 48 3.44 3.77 2.79
C LEU A 48 4.50 4.82 2.46
N ASP A 49 4.44 5.95 3.14
CA ASP A 49 5.46 6.98 3.10
C ASP A 49 6.39 6.98 4.33
N ASP A 50 7.33 7.92 4.39
CA ASP A 50 8.25 8.05 5.53
C ASP A 50 7.48 8.28 6.85
N THR A 51 6.38 9.03 6.82
CA THR A 51 5.55 9.34 7.99
C THR A 51 4.89 8.07 8.52
N ASP A 52 4.36 7.23 7.63
CA ASP A 52 3.77 5.95 8.01
C ASP A 52 4.79 5.04 8.69
N LEU A 53 5.98 4.93 8.10
CA LEU A 53 7.06 4.10 8.64
C LEU A 53 7.58 4.64 9.97
N GLU A 54 7.71 5.95 10.11
CA GLU A 54 8.09 6.60 11.37
C GLU A 54 7.04 6.33 12.46
N ASN A 55 5.75 6.48 12.14
CA ASN A 55 4.65 6.18 13.04
C ASN A 55 4.66 4.70 13.48
N MET A 56 4.98 3.77 12.58
CA MET A 56 5.15 2.35 12.94
C MET A 56 6.28 2.16 13.95
N LEU A 57 7.43 2.80 13.74
CA LEU A 57 8.59 2.69 14.63
C LEU A 57 8.34 3.35 16.00
N LEU A 58 7.68 4.50 16.03
CA LEU A 58 7.29 5.19 17.27
C LEU A 58 6.24 4.39 18.06
N SER A 59 5.27 3.80 17.38
CA SER A 59 4.30 2.89 18.00
C SER A 59 5.01 1.68 18.62
N ALA A 60 5.95 1.07 17.90
CA ALA A 60 6.73 -0.06 18.41
C ALA A 60 7.57 0.32 19.65
N SER A 61 8.25 1.46 19.61
CA SER A 61 9.15 1.90 20.69
C SER A 61 8.42 2.30 21.96
N SER A 62 7.16 2.71 21.86
CA SER A 62 6.29 3.07 23.00
C SER A 62 5.45 1.89 23.54
N GLY A 63 5.63 0.67 23.02
CA GLY A 63 4.87 -0.51 23.41
C GLY A 63 3.45 -0.57 22.83
N GLY A 64 3.17 0.21 21.79
CA GLY A 64 1.93 0.21 21.02
C GLY A 64 1.89 -0.92 19.97
N ASP A 65 0.91 -0.82 19.05
CA ASP A 65 0.73 -1.76 17.95
C ASP A 65 1.05 -1.09 16.59
N PRO A 66 2.20 -1.40 15.96
CA PRO A 66 2.57 -0.88 14.65
C PRO A 66 1.64 -1.34 13.52
N ASN A 67 0.93 -2.47 13.69
CA ASN A 67 0.05 -3.00 12.65
C ASN A 67 -1.17 -2.11 12.40
N LYS A 68 -1.51 -1.23 13.34
CA LYS A 68 -2.58 -0.23 13.16
C LYS A 68 -2.32 0.70 11.98
N VAL A 69 -1.07 1.02 11.67
CA VAL A 69 -0.73 1.85 10.50
C VAL A 69 -1.10 1.13 9.20
N ILE A 70 -0.78 -0.16 9.10
CA ILE A 70 -1.17 -0.98 7.95
C ILE A 70 -2.69 -1.13 7.89
N GLY A 71 -3.35 -1.32 9.03
CA GLY A 71 -4.81 -1.41 9.12
C GLY A 71 -5.50 -0.14 8.61
N GLN A 72 -5.02 1.03 9.02
CA GLN A 72 -5.52 2.32 8.55
C GLN A 72 -5.29 2.47 7.04
N ALA A 73 -4.10 2.11 6.54
CA ALA A 73 -3.80 2.20 5.12
C ALA A 73 -4.68 1.26 4.25
N ILE A 74 -5.07 0.08 4.78
CA ILE A 74 -6.07 -0.79 4.15
C ILE A 74 -7.45 -0.11 4.13
N GLU A 75 -7.86 0.49 5.25
CA GLU A 75 -9.15 1.17 5.36
C GLU A 75 -9.25 2.35 4.40
N ASP A 76 -8.23 3.21 4.37
CA ASP A 76 -8.14 4.36 3.48
C ASP A 76 -8.19 3.93 2.01
N PHE A 77 -7.45 2.86 1.65
CA PHE A 77 -7.54 2.28 0.32
C PHE A 77 -8.98 1.87 -0.03
N ARG A 78 -9.68 1.18 0.88
CA ARG A 78 -11.07 0.72 0.63
C ARG A 78 -12.06 1.87 0.51
N LEU A 79 -11.86 2.96 1.24
CA LEU A 79 -12.65 4.18 1.13
C LEU A 79 -12.37 4.97 -0.16
N SER A 80 -11.20 4.75 -0.77
CA SER A 80 -10.80 5.43 -2.00
C SER A 80 -11.40 4.81 -3.27
N ILE A 81 -11.90 3.56 -3.20
CA ILE A 81 -12.55 2.87 -4.33
C ILE A 81 -13.89 3.53 -4.64
#